data_AF-A0AAI8ZGH2-F1
#
_entry.id   AF-A0AAI8ZGH2-F1
#
_cell.length_a   1.000
_cell.length_b   1.000
_cell.length_c   1.000
_cell.angle_alpha   90.00
_cell.angle_beta   90.00
_cell.angle_gamma   90.00
#
_symmetry.space_group_name_H-M   'P 1'
#
loop_
_entity.id
_entity.type
_entity.pdbx_description
1 polymer ?
#
loop_
_entity_poly.entity_id
_entity_poly.type
_entity_poly.pdbx_seq_one_letter_code
_entity_poly.pdbx_strand_id
1 'polypeptide(L)' 'MPRSRPDADDDAVEVFKVLANPVRLRIMRWLRDPEGEFADYEPIADRREHGVCVTHIQLKSGLAQSTVS' A
#
# COMPACT_ATOMS: atom_id res chain seq x y z
N MET A 1 18.85 10.24 -30.76
CA MET A 1 18.38 8.90 -30.33
C MET A 1 17.05 9.09 -29.62
N PRO A 2 15.90 8.80 -30.24
CA PRO A 2 14.62 8.87 -29.54
C PRO A 2 14.56 7.70 -28.56
N ARG A 3 14.39 7.99 -27.27
CA ARG A 3 14.11 6.97 -26.26
C ARG A 3 12.71 6.46 -26.54
N SER A 4 12.60 5.25 -27.08
CA SER A 4 11.33 4.52 -27.19
C SER A 4 10.66 4.52 -25.81
N ARG A 5 9.43 5.01 -25.74
CA ARG A 5 8.62 4.86 -24.53
C ARG A 5 8.35 3.36 -24.39
N PRO A 6 8.63 2.72 -23.24
CA PRO A 6 8.14 1.37 -23.03
C PRO A 6 6.62 1.39 -23.15
N ASP A 7 6.08 0.38 -23.84
CA ASP A 7 4.65 0.22 -24.05
C ASP A 7 3.97 0.17 -22.67
N ALA A 8 2.97 1.02 -22.44
CA ALA A 8 2.32 1.21 -21.13
C ALA A 8 1.75 -0.09 -20.52
N ASP A 9 1.55 -1.12 -21.35
CA ASP A 9 1.13 -2.46 -20.95
C ASP A 9 2.23 -3.24 -20.20
N ASP A 10 3.51 -3.10 -20.56
CA ASP A 10 4.62 -3.78 -19.89
C ASP A 10 4.86 -3.20 -18.49
N ASP A 11 4.72 -1.87 -18.35
CA ASP A 11 4.76 -1.16 -17.08
C ASP A 11 3.62 -1.61 -16.15
N ALA A 12 2.40 -1.79 -16.69
CA ALA A 12 1.27 -2.27 -15.90
C ALA A 12 1.50 -3.72 -15.42
N VAL A 13 2.03 -4.59 -16.27
CA VAL A 13 2.35 -5.99 -15.92
C VAL A 13 3.42 -6.04 -14.82
N GLU A 14 4.47 -5.23 -14.90
CA GLU A 14 5.49 -5.14 -13.86
C GLU A 14 4.91 -4.59 -12.54
N VAL A 15 4.07 -3.57 -12.60
CA VAL A 15 3.33 -3.06 -11.43
C VAL A 15 2.46 -4.16 -10.81
N PHE A 16 1.75 -4.95 -11.61
CA PHE A 16 0.92 -6.05 -11.11
C PHE A 16 1.75 -7.19 -10.52
N LYS A 17 2.91 -7.53 -11.09
CA LYS A 17 3.84 -8.52 -10.48
C LYS A 17 4.36 -8.03 -9.13
N VAL A 18 4.70 -6.75 -9.04
CA VAL A 18 5.17 -6.10 -7.81
C VAL A 18 4.05 -5.98 -6.77
N LEU A 19 2.79 -5.86 -7.21
CA LEU A 19 1.59 -5.89 -6.36
C LEU A 19 1.11 -7.30 -6.04
N ALA A 20 1.49 -8.34 -6.79
CA ALA A 20 1.04 -9.72 -6.59
C ALA A 20 1.47 -10.31 -5.23
N ASN A 21 2.31 -9.60 -4.49
CA ASN A 21 2.55 -9.91 -3.09
C ASN A 21 1.21 -9.76 -2.29
N PRO A 22 0.71 -10.85 -1.67
CA PRO A 22 -0.56 -10.85 -0.95
C PRO A 22 -0.63 -9.83 0.19
N VAL A 23 0.51 -9.39 0.71
CA VAL A 23 0.62 -8.32 1.71
C VAL A 23 0.28 -6.97 1.08
N ARG A 24 0.86 -6.65 -0.08
CA ARG A 24 0.65 -5.37 -0.77
C ARG A 24 -0.80 -5.19 -1.21
N LEU A 25 -1.41 -6.25 -1.73
CA LEU A 25 -2.86 -6.24 -2.03
C LEU A 25 -3.71 -6.00 -0.79
N ARG A 26 -3.31 -6.54 0.36
CA ARG A 26 -4.04 -6.34 1.63
C ARG A 26 -3.95 -4.89 2.10
N ILE A 27 -2.77 -4.28 2.01
CA ILE A 27 -2.55 -2.87 2.31
C ILE A 27 -3.39 -1.99 1.38
N MET A 28 -3.39 -2.28 0.08
CA MET A 28 -4.21 -1.54 -0.90
C MET A 28 -5.72 -1.64 -0.62
N ARG A 29 -6.19 -2.78 -0.09
CA ARG A 29 -7.58 -2.92 0.36
C ARG A 29 -7.87 -2.06 1.59
N TRP A 30 -6.95 -2.00 2.55
CA TRP A 30 -7.12 -1.16 3.74
C TRP A 30 -7.09 0.34 3.43
N LEU A 31 -6.20 0.77 2.53
CA LEU A 31 -6.11 2.17 2.10
C LEU A 31 -7.33 2.63 1.28
N ARG A 32 -8.19 1.70 0.82
CA ARG A 32 -9.47 2.05 0.19
C ARG A 32 -10.47 2.60 1.20
N ASP A 33 -10.46 2.09 2.41
CA ASP A 33 -11.30 2.56 3.52
C ASP A 33 -10.48 2.60 4.82
N PRO A 34 -9.57 3.58 4.96
CA PRO A 34 -8.69 3.64 6.12
C PRO A 34 -9.46 4.00 7.41
N GLU A 35 -10.65 4.61 7.30
CA GLU A 35 -11.46 4.98 8.46
C GLU A 35 -12.12 3.76 9.09
N GLY A 36 -12.73 2.89 8.28
CA GLY A 36 -13.29 1.62 8.76
C GLY A 36 -12.21 0.61 9.14
N GLU A 37 -11.16 0.51 8.33
CA GLU A 37 -10.14 -0.52 8.52
C GLU A 37 -9.19 -0.18 9.69
N PHE A 38 -8.92 1.09 9.98
CA PHE A 38 -8.08 1.48 11.12
C PHE A 38 -8.87 2.15 12.25
N ALA A 39 -10.17 1.88 12.35
CA ALA A 39 -11.04 2.41 13.40
C ALA A 39 -10.54 2.07 14.82
N ASP A 40 -9.96 0.87 14.99
CA ASP A 40 -9.42 0.39 16.27
C ASP A 40 -8.08 1.04 16.67
N TYR A 41 -7.45 1.80 15.75
CA TYR A 41 -6.18 2.49 16.00
C TYR A 41 -6.42 4.00 16.17
N GLU A 42 -5.85 4.59 17.22
CA GLU A 42 -5.88 6.05 17.37
C GLU A 42 -5.16 6.72 16.19
N PRO A 43 -5.82 7.64 15.46
CA PRO A 43 -5.19 8.33 14.36
C PRO A 43 -4.09 9.26 14.89
N ILE A 44 -2.84 9.01 14.47
CA ILE A 44 -1.70 9.90 14.73
C ILE A 44 -1.84 11.20 13.93
N ALA A 45 -2.49 11.12 12.76
CA ALA A 45 -2.83 12.23 11.89
C ALA A 45 -4.15 11.91 11.16
N ASP A 46 -4.74 12.91 10.50
CA ASP A 46 -5.94 12.70 9.67
C ASP A 46 -5.66 11.63 8.59
N ARG A 47 -6.44 10.54 8.63
CA ARG A 47 -6.23 9.36 7.75
C ARG A 47 -6.57 9.64 6.29
N ARG A 48 -7.35 10.67 6.01
CA ARG A 48 -7.75 11.09 4.66
C ARG A 48 -6.76 12.09 4.09
N GLU A 49 -6.24 12.99 4.93
CA GLU A 49 -5.29 14.02 4.51
C GLU A 49 -3.84 13.51 4.50
N HIS A 50 -3.44 12.74 5.52
CA HIS A 50 -2.06 12.27 5.71
C HIS A 50 -1.88 10.77 5.51
N GLY A 51 -2.97 10.00 5.42
CA GLY A 51 -2.93 8.56 5.25
C GLY A 51 -2.72 7.80 6.56
N VAL A 52 -2.39 6.51 6.45
CA VAL A 52 -2.22 5.62 7.61
C VAL A 52 -0.74 5.40 7.87
N CYS A 53 -0.31 5.63 9.11
CA CYS A 53 1.06 5.37 9.51
C CYS A 53 1.45 3.89 9.32
N VAL A 54 2.68 3.67 8.86
CA VAL A 54 3.24 2.32 8.65
C VAL A 54 3.16 1.44 9.91
N THR A 55 3.24 2.05 11.09
CA THR A 55 3.07 1.40 12.39
C THR A 55 1.70 0.75 12.54
N HIS A 56 0.61 1.43 12.15
CA HIS A 56 -0.74 0.85 12.20
C HIS A 56 -0.91 -0.28 11.19
N ILE A 57 -0.31 -0.13 10.00
CA ILE A 57 -0.30 -1.17 8.98
C ILE A 57 0.45 -2.42 9.49
N GLN A 58 1.56 -2.27 10.20
CA GLN A 58 2.28 -3.38 10.84
C GLN A 58 1.46 -4.05 11.93
N LEU A 59 0.91 -3.27 12.86
CA LEU A 59 0.07 -3.78 13.94
C LEU A 59 -1.14 -4.55 13.40
N LYS A 60 -1.76 -4.05 12.33
CA LYS A 60 -2.91 -4.70 11.69
C LYS A 60 -2.54 -5.91 10.83
N SER A 61 -1.39 -5.87 10.15
CA SER A 61 -0.95 -6.97 9.30
C SER A 61 -0.32 -8.13 10.08
N GLY A 62 0.14 -7.89 11.30
CA GLY A 62 0.92 -8.86 12.07
C GLY A 62 2.26 -9.21 11.41
N LEU A 63 2.73 -8.37 10.47
CA LEU A 63 3.97 -8.57 9.75
C LEU A 63 5.09 -7.74 10.36
N ALA A 64 6.31 -8.25 10.28
CA ALA A 64 7.49 -7.53 10.72
C ALA A 64 7.67 -6.22 9.94
N GLN A 65 8.13 -5.17 10.63
CA GLN A 65 8.42 -3.84 10.09
C GLN A 65 9.30 -3.89 8.84
N SER A 66 10.24 -4.83 8.78
CA SER A 66 11.11 -5.11 7.64
C SER A 66 10.41 -5.58 6.36
N THR A 67 9.19 -6.10 6.47
CA THR A 67 8.36 -6.55 5.32
C THR A 67 7.44 -5.45 4.81
N VAL A 68 7.19 -4.43 5.64
CA VAL A 68 6.27 -3.31 5.35
C VAL A 68 7.05 -2.03 4.99
N SER A 69 8.35 -1.95 5.31
CA SER A 69 9.24 -0.82 5.02
C SER A 69 9.66 -0.71 3.56
#